data_AF-A0A9D4Y3F2-F1
#
_entry.id   AF-A0A9D4Y3F2-F1
#
_cell.length_a   1.000
_cell.length_b   1.000
_cell.length_c   1.000
_cell.angle_alpha   90.00
_cell.angle_beta   90.00
_cell.angle_gamma   90.00
#
_symmetry.space_group_name_H-M   'P 1'
#
loop_
_entity.id
_entity.type
_entity.pdbx_description
1 polymer ?
#
loop_
_entity_poly.entity_id
_entity_poly.type
_entity_poly.pdbx_seq_one_letter_code
_entity_poly.pdbx_strand_id
1 'polypeptide(L)'
;MDDLEFEILGSRSINGVLCLISYSQTSTRLVLWNPATQEFKVIPTSFRESVPYMDIEITRYGFGYDSVREDYKVIRQIMYNPNSDSESDIEDFLFEDIYYQLFW
;
A
#
# COMPACT_ATOMS: atom_id res chain seq x y z
N MET A 1 22.76 13.56 -9.58
CA MET A 1 22.56 12.75 -8.36
C MET A 1 21.20 13.20 -7.89
N ASP A 2 20.16 12.51 -8.33
CA ASP A 2 18.80 12.87 -7.97
C ASP A 2 18.67 12.63 -6.47
N ASP A 3 18.67 13.72 -5.70
CA ASP A 3 18.16 13.70 -4.33
C ASP A 3 16.70 13.26 -4.45
N LEU A 4 16.46 11.97 -4.24
CA LEU A 4 15.13 11.43 -4.04
C LEU A 4 14.60 12.09 -2.76
N GLU A 5 13.95 13.23 -2.92
CA GLU A 5 13.24 13.93 -1.86
C GLU A 5 12.27 12.93 -1.22
N PHE A 6 12.62 12.48 -0.02
CA PHE A 6 11.74 11.66 0.79
C PHE A 6 10.81 12.62 1.54
N GLU A 7 9.69 12.96 0.91
CA GLU A 7 8.65 13.74 1.57
C GLU A 7 7.80 12.79 2.44
N ILE A 8 7.67 13.15 3.73
CA ILE A 8 6.76 12.48 4.66
C ILE A 8 5.41 13.20 4.55
N LEU A 9 4.44 12.56 3.92
CA LEU A 9 3.10 13.12 3.74
C LEU A 9 2.13 12.73 4.86
N GLY A 10 2.50 11.74 5.67
CA GLY A 10 1.72 11.35 6.84
C GLY A 10 2.54 10.53 7.83
N SER A 11 2.21 10.67 9.11
CA SER A 11 2.77 9.83 10.16
C SER A 11 1.76 9.48 11.24
N ARG A 12 1.97 8.32 11.87
CA ARG A 12 1.26 7.90 13.09
C ARG A 12 2.23 7.20 14.02
N SER A 13 2.10 7.44 15.32
CA SER A 13 2.95 6.82 16.34
C SER A 13 2.12 5.91 17.25
N ILE A 14 2.61 4.71 17.51
CA ILE A 14 2.05 3.78 18.50
C ILE A 14 3.23 3.15 19.25
N ASN A 15 3.23 3.26 20.58
CA ASN A 15 4.28 2.71 21.46
C ASN A 15 5.71 3.12 21.05
N GLY A 16 5.89 4.33 20.52
CA GLY A 16 7.19 4.83 20.06
C GLY A 16 7.61 4.36 18.66
N VAL A 17 6.83 3.49 18.01
CA VAL A 17 7.02 3.10 16.61
C VAL A 17 6.25 4.05 15.71
N LEU A 18 6.95 4.65 14.77
CA LEU A 18 6.43 5.54 13.74
C LEU A 18 6.07 4.74 12.49
N CYS A 19 4.84 4.90 12.00
CA CYS A 19 4.47 4.53 10.65
C CYS A 19 4.57 5.77 9.76
N LEU A 20 5.52 5.77 8.84
CA LEU A 20 5.79 6.86 7.91
C LEU A 20 5.31 6.49 6.51
N ILE A 21 4.61 7.42 5.85
CA ILE A 21 4.12 7.27 4.48
C ILE A 21 4.83 8.31 3.62
N SER A 22 5.45 7.86 2.53
CA SER A 22 6.11 8.71 1.55
C SER A 22 5.61 8.39 0.16
N TYR A 23 5.32 9.41 -0.63
CA TYR A 23 4.95 9.28 -2.02
C TYR A 23 6.12 9.73 -2.89
N SER A 24 6.53 8.90 -3.84
CA SER A 24 7.35 9.30 -4.98
C SER A 24 6.47 9.38 -6.22
N GLN A 25 6.98 10.02 -7.28
CA GLN A 25 6.31 10.09 -8.59
C GLN A 25 5.90 8.71 -9.13
N THR A 26 6.54 7.63 -8.68
CA THR A 26 6.36 6.27 -9.21
C THR A 26 5.81 5.28 -8.19
N SER A 27 5.74 5.60 -6.90
CA SER A 27 5.31 4.64 -5.87
C SER A 27 5.00 5.27 -4.52
N THR A 28 4.08 4.69 -3.75
CA THR A 28 3.96 4.99 -2.33
C THR A 28 4.76 3.99 -1.51
N ARG A 29 5.57 4.47 -0.57
CA ARG A 29 6.38 3.65 0.35
C ARG A 29 5.89 3.83 1.78
N LEU A 30 5.81 2.73 2.50
CA LEU A 30 5.45 2.72 3.91
C LEU A 30 6.58 2.13 4.73
N VAL A 31 7.00 2.85 5.77
CA VAL A 31 8.12 2.46 6.64
C VAL A 31 7.65 2.48 8.08
N LEU A 32 7.87 1.38 8.79
CA LEU A 32 7.81 1.37 10.26
C LEU A 32 9.21 1.69 10.79
N TRP A 33 9.33 2.66 11.67
CA TRP A 33 10.60 3.08 12.25
C TRP A 33 10.47 3.21 13.76
N ASN A 34 11.37 2.56 14.50
CA ASN A 34 11.57 2.78 15.92
C ASN A 34 12.83 3.65 16.12
N PRO A 35 12.69 4.96 16.39
CA PRO A 35 13.86 5.84 16.56
C PRO A 35 14.72 5.47 17.78
N ALA A 36 14.14 4.86 18.81
CA ALA A 36 14.85 4.52 20.04
C ALA A 36 15.81 3.33 19.84
N THR A 37 15.43 2.36 19.01
CA THR A 37 16.28 1.22 18.65
C THR A 37 16.99 1.39 17.32
N GLN A 38 16.66 2.44 16.55
CA GLN A 38 17.11 2.69 15.17
C GLN A 38 16.70 1.60 14.18
N GLU A 39 15.78 0.71 14.57
CA GLU A 39 15.27 -0.35 13.71
C GLU A 39 14.18 0.21 12.79
N PHE A 40 14.23 -0.17 11.52
CA PHE A 40 13.19 0.15 10.56
C PHE A 40 12.82 -1.05 9.71
N LYS A 41 11.58 -1.06 9.23
CA LYS A 41 11.03 -2.07 8.35
C LYS A 41 10.26 -1.39 7.23
N VAL A 42 10.72 -1.58 5.99
CA VAL A 42 9.97 -1.19 4.81
C VAL A 42 8.86 -2.21 4.60
N ILE A 43 7.62 -1.75 4.54
CA ILE A 43 6.48 -2.62 4.30
C ILE A 43 6.30 -2.76 2.78
N PRO A 44 6.39 -3.97 2.23
CA PRO A 44 6.27 -4.17 0.79
C PRO A 44 4.88 -3.76 0.28
N THR A 45 4.81 -3.42 -0.99
CA THR A 45 3.54 -3.39 -1.71
C THR A 45 2.99 -4.82 -1.81
N SER A 46 1.68 -4.96 -1.63
CA SER A 46 1.00 -6.26 -1.69
C SER A 46 0.85 -6.70 -3.14
N PHE A 47 0.86 -8.01 -3.40
CA PHE A 47 0.50 -8.54 -4.74
C PHE A 47 -0.90 -8.11 -5.18
N ARG A 48 -1.82 -7.88 -4.23
CA ARG A 48 -3.18 -7.37 -4.52
C ARG A 48 -3.19 -5.90 -4.98
N GLU A 49 -2.05 -5.22 -4.88
CA GLU A 49 -1.81 -3.86 -5.39
C GLU A 49 -1.21 -3.89 -6.80
N SER A 50 -1.24 -5.04 -7.49
CA SER A 50 -0.91 -5.18 -8.91
C SER A 50 -1.88 -6.18 -9.56
N VAL A 51 -2.91 -5.65 -10.21
CA VAL A 51 -3.89 -6.44 -10.98
C VAL A 51 -3.72 -6.05 -12.45
N PRO A 52 -3.61 -7.01 -13.39
CA PRO A 52 -3.53 -6.70 -14.81
C PRO A 52 -4.70 -5.82 -15.25
N TYR A 53 -4.43 -4.86 -16.13
CA TYR A 53 -5.44 -3.98 -16.76
C TYR A 53 -6.21 -3.06 -15.80
N MET A 54 -5.79 -2.98 -14.53
CA MET A 54 -6.37 -2.11 -13.51
C MET A 54 -5.31 -1.20 -12.90
N ASP A 55 -5.59 0.09 -12.93
CA ASP A 55 -4.87 1.10 -12.20
C ASP A 55 -5.31 1.03 -10.74
N ILE A 56 -4.33 0.97 -9.84
CA ILE A 56 -4.58 0.79 -8.42
C ILE A 56 -4.22 2.06 -7.68
N GLU A 57 -5.22 2.61 -6.99
CA GLU A 57 -5.05 3.77 -6.14
C GLU A 57 -5.21 3.40 -4.67
N ILE A 58 -4.22 3.74 -3.85
CA ILE A 58 -4.34 3.61 -2.39
C ILE A 58 -4.85 4.93 -1.83
N THR A 59 -6.10 4.94 -1.38
CA THR A 59 -6.79 6.16 -0.94
C THR A 59 -6.63 6.44 0.55
N ARG A 60 -6.40 5.39 1.36
CA ARG A 60 -6.26 5.52 2.83
C ARG A 60 -5.28 4.50 3.41
N TYR A 61 -4.65 4.90 4.52
CA TYR A 61 -3.79 4.06 5.34
C TYR A 61 -4.31 3.98 6.78
N GLY A 62 -4.35 2.78 7.32
CA GLY A 62 -4.57 2.49 8.73
C GLY A 62 -3.32 1.88 9.35
N PHE A 63 -2.98 2.28 10.58
CA PHE A 63 -1.90 1.70 11.35
C PHE A 63 -2.37 1.43 12.77
N GLY A 64 -2.10 0.24 13.28
CA GLY A 64 -2.57 -0.22 14.59
C GLY A 64 -1.62 -1.26 15.22
N TYR A 65 -1.77 -1.45 16.52
CA TYR A 65 -1.05 -2.47 17.28
C TYR A 65 -2.06 -3.54 17.76
N ASP A 66 -1.79 -4.80 17.42
CA ASP A 66 -2.52 -5.96 17.91
C ASP A 66 -1.81 -6.48 19.15
N SER A 67 -2.34 -6.14 20.33
CA SER A 67 -1.74 -6.52 21.61
C SER A 67 -1.82 -8.02 21.91
N VAL A 68 -2.70 -8.77 21.23
CA VAL A 68 -2.82 -10.23 21.46
C VAL A 68 -1.71 -10.97 20.73
N ARG A 69 -1.34 -10.50 19.54
CA ARG A 69 -0.26 -11.07 18.72
C ARG A 69 1.08 -10.34 18.87
N GLU A 70 1.08 -9.28 19.66
CA GLU A 70 2.21 -8.36 19.84
C GLU A 70 2.79 -7.84 18.52
N ASP A 71 1.91 -7.59 17.55
CA ASP A 71 2.29 -7.26 16.18
C ASP A 71 1.67 -5.93 15.71
N TYR A 72 2.38 -5.24 14.82
CA TYR A 72 1.89 -4.02 14.20
C TYR A 72 1.22 -4.35 12.87
N LYS A 73 0.04 -3.79 12.65
CA LYS A 73 -0.75 -4.00 11.44
C LYS A 73 -0.90 -2.71 10.68
N VAL A 74 -0.78 -2.84 9.36
CA VAL A 74 -1.07 -1.79 8.39
C VAL A 74 -2.23 -2.26 7.54
N ILE A 75 -3.22 -1.40 7.36
CA ILE A 75 -4.36 -1.63 6.47
C ILE A 75 -4.29 -0.58 5.37
N ARG A 76 -4.56 -0.97 4.13
CA ARG A 76 -4.59 -0.08 2.97
C ARG A 76 -5.96 -0.19 2.33
N GLN A 77 -6.59 0.95 2.04
CA GLN A 77 -7.80 0.98 1.23
C GLN A 77 -7.40 1.11 -0.23
N ILE A 78 -7.76 0.12 -1.03
CA ILE A 78 -7.41 -0.01 -2.45
C ILE A 78 -8.65 0.31 -3.28
N MET A 79 -8.50 1.15 -4.30
CA MET A 79 -9.48 1.39 -5.35
C MET A 79 -8.92 0.90 -6.68
N TYR A 80 -9.74 0.16 -7.43
CA TYR A 80 -9.39 -0.37 -8.74
C TYR A 80 -10.09 0.46 -9.81
N ASN A 81 -9.31 1.04 -10.72
CA ASN A 81 -9.80 1.79 -11.86
C ASN A 81 -9.40 1.02 -13.13
N PRO A 82 -10.33 0.80 -14.08
CA PRO A 82 -9.96 0.20 -15.36
C PRO A 82 -8.94 1.09 -16.08
N ASN A 83 -7.91 0.50 -16.66
CA ASN A 83 -6.95 1.26 -17.47
C ASN A 83 -7.71 1.89 -18.66
N SER A 84 -7.48 3.18 -18.90
CA SER A 84 -8.12 3.90 -20.02
C SER A 84 -7.79 3.34 -21.40
N ASP A 85 -6.71 2.54 -21.50
CA ASP A 85 -6.17 2.03 -22.76
C ASP A 85 -6.66 0.62 -23.12
N SER A 86 -7.49 -0.02 -22.28
CA SER A 86 -7.85 -1.44 -22.43
C SER A 86 -9.36 -1.73 -22.52
N GLU A 87 -10.21 -0.74 -22.83
CA GLU A 87 -11.67 -0.92 -22.94
C GLU A 87 -12.09 -2.11 -23.84
N SER A 88 -11.30 -2.49 -24.85
CA SER A 88 -11.63 -3.61 -25.73
C SER A 88 -11.31 -5.01 -25.17
N ASP A 89 -10.35 -5.12 -24.26
CA ASP A 89 -9.85 -6.43 -23.75
C ASP A 89 -10.44 -6.77 -22.36
N ILE A 90 -11.13 -5.79 -21.77
CA ILE A 90 -11.81 -5.84 -20.48
C ILE A 90 -13.03 -6.79 -20.53
N GLU A 91 -13.78 -6.90 -21.63
CA GLU A 91 -14.98 -7.75 -21.63
C GLU A 91 -14.69 -9.27 -21.61
N ASP A 92 -13.61 -9.71 -22.27
CA ASP A 92 -13.33 -11.15 -22.47
C ASP A 92 -12.56 -11.82 -21.32
N PHE A 93 -11.82 -11.05 -20.51
CA PHE A 93 -11.00 -11.60 -19.41
C PHE A 93 -11.60 -11.41 -18.00
N LEU A 94 -12.59 -10.52 -17.81
CA LEU A 94 -12.74 -9.87 -16.51
C LEU A 94 -13.83 -10.33 -15.55
N PHE A 95 -14.86 -11.08 -15.94
CA PHE A 95 -15.90 -11.35 -14.94
C PHE A 95 -15.56 -12.49 -13.99
N GLU A 96 -14.85 -13.53 -14.43
CA GLU A 96 -14.48 -14.63 -13.52
C GLU A 96 -13.24 -14.30 -12.70
N ASP A 97 -12.11 -13.95 -13.33
CA ASP A 97 -10.83 -13.86 -12.61
C ASP A 97 -10.76 -12.72 -11.58
N ILE A 98 -11.41 -11.58 -11.87
CA ILE A 98 -11.51 -10.47 -10.90
C ILE A 98 -12.41 -10.85 -9.73
N TYR A 99 -13.55 -11.51 -10.01
CA TYR A 99 -14.48 -11.92 -8.96
C TYR A 99 -13.80 -12.93 -8.04
N TYR A 100 -13.12 -13.95 -8.57
CA TYR A 100 -12.42 -14.94 -7.74
C TYR A 100 -11.31 -14.32 -6.87
N GLN A 101 -10.63 -13.26 -7.30
CA GLN A 101 -9.61 -12.58 -6.47
C GLN A 101 -10.18 -11.67 -5.37
N LEU A 102 -11.42 -11.19 -5.50
CA LEU A 102 -12.07 -10.32 -4.52
C LEU A 102 -12.68 -11.09 -3.32
N PHE A 103 -12.94 -12.39 -3.45
CA PHE A 103 -13.61 -13.21 -2.41
C PHE A 103 -12.68 -14.12 -1.58
N TRP A 104 -11.36 -13.97 -1.70
CA TRP A 104 -10.36 -14.62 -0.83
C TRP A 104 -9.33 -13.62 -0.31
#